data_AF-A0A967GWE3-F1
#
_entry.id   AF-A0A967GWE3-F1
#
_cell.length_a   1.000
_cell.length_b   1.000
_cell.length_c   1.000
_cell.angle_alpha   90.00
_cell.angle_beta   90.00
_cell.angle_gamma   90.00
#
_symmetry.space_group_name_H-M   'P 1'
#
loop_
_entity.id
_entity.type
_entity.pdbx_description
1 polymer ?
#
loop_
_entity_poly.entity_id
_entity_poly.type
_entity_poly.pdbx_seq_one_letter_code
_entity_poly.pdbx_strand_id
1 'polypeptide(L)'
;DELAVEAAREAGAVEEVLPLCRQYPVIAVQAGNPKQVRGFDDLFREDLKVAVANPEAASVGKATKAAVGARWDELAGKVTVMKPTVTELAADLSLGSIDAAVLWNSTVPQFKGIEA
;
A
#
# COMPACT_ATOMS: atom_id res chain seq x y z
N ASP A 1 11.49 -2.53 5.71
CA ASP A 1 11.73 -1.96 4.36
C ASP A 1 12.89 -0.98 4.46
N GLU A 2 13.36 -0.46 3.33
CA GLU A 2 14.61 0.30 3.21
C GLU A 2 14.61 1.57 4.09
N LEU A 3 13.48 2.29 4.15
CA LEU A 3 13.34 3.51 4.98
C LEU A 3 13.52 3.22 6.49
N ALA A 4 12.97 2.11 6.98
CA ALA A 4 13.13 1.75 8.39
C ALA A 4 14.57 1.32 8.73
N VAL A 5 15.24 0.67 7.78
CA VAL A 5 16.65 0.27 7.91
C VAL A 5 17.56 1.50 7.93
N GLU A 6 17.31 2.47 7.05
CA GLU A 6 18.04 3.75 7.02
C GLU A 6 17.88 4.52 8.33
N ALA A 7 16.64 4.67 8.83
CA ALA A 7 16.40 5.34 10.10
C ALA A 7 17.14 4.68 11.29
N ALA A 8 17.20 3.35 11.30
CA ALA A 8 17.94 2.61 12.34
C ALA A 8 19.46 2.82 12.24
N ARG A 9 20.00 2.93 11.02
CA ARG A 9 21.42 3.26 10.79
C ARG A 9 21.76 4.67 11.24
N GLU A 10 20.94 5.65 10.88
CA GLU A 10 21.10 7.05 11.29
C GLU A 10 21.06 7.21 12.81
N ALA A 11 20.21 6.42 13.49
CA ALA A 11 20.14 6.39 14.94
C ALA A 11 21.30 5.64 15.62
N GLY A 12 22.20 5.00 14.87
CA GLY A 12 23.26 4.15 15.42
C GLY A 12 22.72 2.90 16.14
N ALA A 13 21.48 2.50 15.86
CA ALA A 13 20.79 1.39 16.52
C ALA A 13 21.10 0.02 15.92
N VAL A 14 21.82 -0.03 14.79
CA VAL A 14 22.17 -1.26 14.07
C VAL A 14 23.65 -1.27 13.71
N GLU A 15 24.31 -2.40 13.95
CA GLU A 15 25.72 -2.63 13.61
C GLU A 15 25.89 -3.18 12.19
N GLU A 16 24.97 -4.04 11.74
CA GLU A 16 24.99 -4.69 10.43
C GLU A 16 23.60 -4.70 9.78
N VAL A 17 23.57 -4.72 8.45
CA VAL A 17 22.34 -4.93 7.65
C VAL A 17 22.61 -6.00 6.61
N LEU A 18 21.82 -7.07 6.67
CA LEU A 18 21.83 -8.17 5.71
C LEU A 18 20.51 -8.20 4.94
N PRO A 19 20.48 -7.81 3.64
CA PRO A 19 19.26 -7.85 2.85
C PRO A 19 18.77 -9.29 2.64
N LEU A 20 17.56 -9.61 3.12
CA LEU A 20 16.97 -10.95 3.00
C LEU A 20 16.01 -11.07 1.81
N CYS A 21 15.24 -10.01 1.55
CA CYS A 21 14.24 -9.99 0.51
C CYS A 21 13.98 -8.56 0.01
N ARG A 22 13.29 -8.47 -1.13
CA ARG A 22 12.76 -7.22 -1.66
C ARG A 22 11.25 -7.32 -1.68
N GLN A 23 10.61 -6.22 -1.31
CA GLN A 23 9.18 -6.01 -1.48
C GLN A 23 8.97 -4.65 -2.11
N TYR A 24 7.90 -4.50 -2.87
CA TYR A 24 7.55 -3.25 -3.55
C TYR A 24 6.03 -3.03 -3.46
N PRO A 25 5.58 -1.75 -3.49
CA PRO A 25 4.15 -1.45 -3.48
C PRO A 25 3.50 -1.92 -4.77
N VAL A 26 2.30 -2.47 -4.66
CA VAL A 26 1.44 -2.89 -5.78
C VAL A 26 0.02 -2.40 -5.54
N ILE A 27 -0.72 -2.15 -6.61
CA ILE A 27 -2.16 -1.90 -6.55
C ILE A 27 -2.84 -3.26 -6.50
N ALA A 28 -3.40 -3.60 -5.35
CA ALA A 28 -4.17 -4.82 -5.17
C ALA A 28 -5.66 -4.54 -5.40
N VAL A 29 -6.34 -5.50 -6.00
CA VAL A 29 -7.78 -5.52 -6.28
C VAL A 29 -8.40 -6.84 -5.86
N GLN A 30 -9.73 -6.92 -5.86
CA GLN A 30 -10.43 -8.21 -5.74
C GLN A 30 -10.13 -9.10 -6.94
N ALA A 31 -10.09 -10.42 -6.71
CA ALA A 31 -9.79 -11.42 -7.74
C ALA A 31 -10.71 -11.27 -8.97
N GLY A 32 -10.12 -11.33 -10.16
CA GLY A 32 -10.80 -11.08 -11.43
C GLY A 32 -11.01 -9.60 -11.76
N ASN A 33 -10.53 -8.69 -10.91
CA ASN A 33 -10.52 -7.25 -11.13
C ASN A 33 -11.87 -6.68 -11.64
N PRO A 34 -12.97 -6.81 -10.87
CA PRO A 34 -14.32 -6.46 -11.32
C PRO A 34 -14.49 -4.97 -11.68
N LYS A 35 -13.63 -4.11 -11.12
CA LYS A 35 -13.62 -2.66 -11.33
C LYS A 35 -12.67 -2.19 -12.45
N GLN A 36 -11.96 -3.13 -13.07
CA GLN A 36 -11.03 -2.89 -14.17
C GLN A 36 -9.96 -1.85 -13.85
N VAL A 37 -9.35 -1.94 -12.68
CA VAL A 37 -8.21 -1.09 -12.29
C VAL A 37 -6.99 -1.59 -13.05
N ARG A 38 -6.40 -0.76 -13.91
CA ARG A 38 -5.29 -1.13 -14.80
C ARG A 38 -4.02 -0.36 -14.52
N GLY A 39 -4.10 0.73 -13.75
CA GLY A 39 -2.92 1.51 -13.44
C GLY A 39 -3.13 2.56 -12.36
N PHE A 40 -2.09 3.36 -12.20
CA PHE A 40 -2.02 4.40 -11.19
C PHE A 40 -3.15 5.42 -11.28
N ASP A 41 -3.48 5.88 -12.50
CA ASP A 41 -4.52 6.89 -12.69
C ASP A 41 -5.92 6.40 -12.31
N ASP A 42 -6.17 5.09 -12.35
CA ASP A 42 -7.44 4.52 -11.89
C ASP A 42 -7.66 4.76 -10.40
N LEU A 43 -6.60 4.92 -9.59
CA LEU A 43 -6.74 5.22 -8.16
C LEU A 43 -7.50 6.53 -7.90
N PHE A 44 -7.57 7.42 -8.89
CA PHE A 44 -8.25 8.73 -8.81
C PHE A 44 -9.70 8.68 -9.32
N ARG A 45 -10.16 7.55 -9.87
CA ARG A 45 -11.54 7.40 -10.31
C ARG A 45 -12.54 7.54 -9.16
N GLU A 46 -13.60 8.30 -9.38
CA GLU A 46 -14.64 8.58 -8.38
C GLU A 46 -15.49 7.35 -8.02
N ASP A 47 -15.60 6.37 -8.93
CA ASP A 47 -16.41 5.16 -8.72
C ASP A 47 -15.71 4.07 -7.87
N LEU A 48 -14.47 4.32 -7.45
CA LEU A 48 -13.64 3.37 -6.70
C LEU A 48 -13.45 3.78 -5.24
N LYS A 49 -13.75 2.84 -4.34
CA LYS A 49 -13.34 2.90 -2.93
C LYS A 49 -11.88 2.51 -2.82
N VAL A 50 -10.99 3.50 -2.80
CA VAL A 50 -9.55 3.29 -2.70
C VAL A 50 -9.11 3.48 -1.26
N ALA A 51 -8.25 2.60 -0.77
CA ALA A 51 -7.63 2.73 0.54
C ALA A 51 -6.10 2.68 0.44
N VAL A 52 -5.43 3.45 1.30
CA VAL A 52 -3.97 3.47 1.41
C VAL A 52 -3.60 3.38 2.89
N ALA A 53 -2.39 2.92 3.19
CA ALA A 53 -1.95 2.89 4.59
C ALA A 53 -1.54 4.31 5.03
N ASN A 54 -1.76 4.62 6.30
CA ASN A 54 -1.32 5.89 6.88
C ASN A 54 0.21 6.01 6.79
N PRO A 55 0.77 7.02 6.10
CA PRO A 55 2.22 7.21 5.99
C PRO A 55 2.94 7.40 7.32
N GLU A 56 2.27 7.92 8.34
CA GLU A 56 2.90 8.11 9.66
C GLU A 56 2.98 6.81 10.46
N ALA A 57 2.16 5.80 10.12
CA ALA A 57 2.06 4.55 10.87
C ALA A 57 2.66 3.34 10.14
N ALA A 58 2.60 3.32 8.79
CA ALA A 58 2.97 2.16 8.00
C ALA A 58 3.99 2.51 6.91
N SER A 59 5.02 1.67 6.78
CA SER A 59 6.03 1.82 5.75
C SER A 59 5.47 1.80 4.33
N VAL A 60 4.43 0.99 4.05
CA VAL A 60 3.78 0.99 2.72
C VAL A 60 3.10 2.33 2.45
N GLY A 61 2.59 3.00 3.49
CA GLY A 61 2.03 4.34 3.39
C GLY A 61 3.10 5.37 3.02
N LYS A 62 4.28 5.31 3.67
CA LYS A 62 5.44 6.15 3.32
C LYS A 62 5.88 5.92 1.87
N ALA A 63 6.03 4.65 1.48
CA ALA A 63 6.40 4.28 0.12
C ALA A 63 5.37 4.73 -0.91
N THR A 64 4.07 4.59 -0.60
CA THR A 64 2.97 5.06 -1.45
C THR A 64 3.03 6.58 -1.62
N LYS A 65 3.17 7.33 -0.52
CA LYS A 65 3.29 8.79 -0.55
C LYS A 65 4.50 9.24 -1.39
N ALA A 66 5.64 8.59 -1.23
CA ALA A 66 6.84 8.87 -2.02
C ALA A 66 6.63 8.58 -3.51
N ALA A 67 5.99 7.45 -3.86
CA ALA A 67 5.72 7.07 -5.25
C ALA A 67 4.68 7.98 -5.92
N VAL A 68 3.67 8.42 -5.18
CA VAL A 68 2.62 9.34 -5.68
C VAL A 68 3.16 10.76 -5.86
N GLY A 69 4.10 11.19 -5.02
CA GLY A 69 4.78 12.47 -5.13
C GLY A 69 3.82 13.66 -5.02
N ALA A 70 3.87 14.57 -6.00
CA ALA A 70 3.10 15.82 -6.00
C ALA A 70 1.56 15.61 -5.99
N ARG A 71 1.07 14.43 -6.39
CA ARG A 71 -0.35 14.10 -6.39
C ARG A 71 -0.83 13.47 -5.07
N TRP A 72 0.00 13.48 -4.03
CA TRP A 72 -0.34 12.82 -2.76
C TRP A 72 -1.57 13.44 -2.13
N ASP A 73 -1.64 14.76 -2.07
CA ASP A 73 -2.77 15.45 -1.44
C ASP A 73 -4.08 15.22 -2.21
N GLU A 74 -4.01 15.12 -3.54
CA GLU A 74 -5.13 14.72 -4.40
C GLU A 74 -5.61 13.30 -4.07
N LEU A 75 -4.70 12.33 -4.00
CA LEU A 75 -5.04 10.94 -3.67
C LEU A 75 -5.56 10.84 -2.23
N ALA A 76 -4.88 11.46 -1.27
CA ALA A 76 -5.23 11.45 0.15
C ALA A 76 -6.59 12.13 0.43
N GLY A 77 -6.98 13.13 -0.37
CA GLY A 77 -8.31 13.72 -0.29
C GLY A 77 -9.43 12.81 -0.80
N LYS A 78 -9.11 11.83 -1.65
CA LYS A 78 -10.06 10.92 -2.29
C LYS A 78 -10.18 9.56 -1.60
N VAL A 79 -9.12 9.09 -0.94
CA VAL A 79 -9.12 7.75 -0.31
C VAL A 79 -10.27 7.63 0.69
N THR A 80 -10.99 6.51 0.61
CA THR A 80 -12.17 6.25 1.45
C THR A 80 -11.75 6.07 2.91
N VAL A 81 -10.59 5.46 3.14
CA VAL A 81 -10.04 5.24 4.47
C VAL A 81 -8.52 5.14 4.39
N MET A 82 -7.85 5.68 5.42
CA MET A 82 -6.47 5.35 5.72
C MET A 82 -6.42 4.45 6.95
N LYS A 83 -5.71 3.32 6.85
CA LYS A 83 -5.55 2.39 7.97
C LYS A 83 -4.11 2.32 8.48
N PRO A 84 -3.92 2.04 9.79
CA PRO A 84 -2.59 2.02 10.38
C PRO A 84 -1.72 0.85 9.89
N THR A 85 -2.30 -0.23 9.33
CA THR A 85 -1.52 -1.39 8.87
C THR A 85 -1.92 -1.89 7.48
N VAL A 86 -0.96 -2.48 6.75
CA VAL A 86 -1.19 -3.11 5.43
C VAL A 86 -2.10 -4.34 5.52
N THR A 87 -2.04 -5.06 6.62
CA THR A 87 -2.84 -6.28 6.87
C THR A 87 -4.33 -5.95 6.97
N GLU A 88 -4.70 -4.83 7.58
CA GLU A 88 -6.10 -4.39 7.65
C GLU A 88 -6.65 -4.01 6.27
N LEU A 89 -5.85 -3.36 5.42
CA LEU A 89 -6.24 -3.04 4.06
C LEU A 89 -6.46 -4.30 3.22
N ALA A 90 -5.58 -5.29 3.36
CA ALA A 90 -5.72 -6.55 2.66
C ALA A 90 -7.00 -7.30 3.11
N ALA A 91 -7.32 -7.26 4.40
CA ALA A 91 -8.56 -7.83 4.93
C ALA A 91 -9.81 -7.11 4.38
N ASP A 92 -9.83 -5.78 4.39
CA ASP A 92 -10.93 -4.98 3.83
C ASP A 92 -11.15 -5.27 2.34
N LEU A 93 -10.06 -5.38 1.57
CA LEU A 93 -10.13 -5.70 0.15
C LEU A 93 -10.67 -7.11 -0.09
N SER A 94 -10.22 -8.09 0.71
CA SER A 94 -10.70 -9.48 0.64
C SER A 94 -12.19 -9.58 1.00
N LEU A 95 -12.68 -8.75 1.94
CA LEU A 95 -14.09 -8.66 2.30
C LEU A 95 -14.93 -7.84 1.30
N GLY A 96 -14.29 -7.14 0.37
CA GLY A 96 -14.94 -6.29 -0.63
C GLY A 96 -15.54 -4.99 -0.07
N SER A 97 -15.07 -4.52 1.09
CA SER A 97 -15.47 -3.20 1.62
C SER A 97 -14.80 -2.04 0.87
N ILE A 98 -13.68 -2.32 0.21
CA ILE A 98 -12.94 -1.45 -0.70
C ILE A 98 -12.71 -2.13 -2.06
N ASP A 99 -12.42 -1.34 -3.08
CA ASP A 99 -12.25 -1.79 -4.47
C ASP A 99 -10.77 -1.96 -4.85
N ALA A 100 -9.89 -1.12 -4.30
CA ALA A 100 -8.45 -1.19 -4.52
C ALA A 100 -7.67 -0.69 -3.31
N ALA A 101 -6.47 -1.25 -3.10
CA ALA A 101 -5.55 -0.80 -2.07
C ALA A 101 -4.10 -0.85 -2.54
N VAL A 102 -3.25 0.02 -2.00
CA VAL A 102 -1.80 -0.12 -2.18
C VAL A 102 -1.23 -1.01 -1.07
N LEU A 103 -0.76 -2.20 -1.45
CA LEU A 103 -0.21 -3.22 -0.56
C LEU A 103 1.23 -3.54 -0.93
N TRP A 104 1.92 -4.34 -0.11
CA TRP A 104 3.16 -4.97 -0.56
C TRP A 104 2.85 -6.17 -1.45
N ASN A 105 3.66 -6.39 -2.49
CA ASN A 105 3.59 -7.59 -3.33
C ASN A 105 3.67 -8.89 -2.51
N SER A 106 4.38 -8.86 -1.37
CA SER A 106 4.50 -9.97 -0.43
C SER A 106 3.26 -10.20 0.43
N THR A 107 2.42 -9.18 0.64
CA THR A 107 1.19 -9.26 1.44
C THR A 107 0.04 -9.85 0.65
N VAL A 108 -0.09 -9.49 -0.63
CA VAL A 108 -1.17 -9.97 -1.52
C VAL A 108 -1.39 -11.50 -1.46
N PRO A 109 -0.37 -12.37 -1.65
CA PRO A 109 -0.56 -13.82 -1.65
C PRO A 109 -0.93 -14.42 -0.29
N GLN A 110 -0.90 -13.63 0.80
CA GLN A 110 -1.29 -14.09 2.14
C GLN A 110 -2.82 -14.06 2.33
N PHE A 111 -3.56 -13.40 1.43
CA PHE A 111 -5.01 -13.23 1.51
C PHE A 111 -5.69 -13.89 0.31
N LYS A 112 -6.83 -14.54 0.57
CA LYS A 112 -7.65 -15.15 -0.49
C LYS A 112 -8.55 -14.09 -1.14
N GLY A 113 -8.85 -14.26 -2.42
CA GLY A 113 -9.83 -13.44 -3.14
C GLY A 113 -9.31 -12.06 -3.57
N ILE A 114 -8.00 -11.82 -3.49
CA ILE A 114 -7.37 -10.60 -3.99
C ILE A 114 -6.20 -10.94 -4.90
N GLU A 115 -5.86 -10.02 -5.81
CA GLU A 115 -4.76 -10.12 -6.77
C GLU A 115 -4.13 -8.74 -7.02
N ALA A 116 -2.97 -8.71 -7.68
CA ALA A 116 -2.26 -7.50 -8.07
C ALA A 116 -1.50 -7.72 -9.38
#